data_AF-A0A1S9RAM6-F1
#
_entry.id   AF-A0A1S9RAM6-F1
#
_cell.length_a   1.000
_cell.length_b   1.000
_cell.length_c   1.000
_cell.angle_alpha   90.00
_cell.angle_beta   90.00
_cell.angle_gamma   90.00
#
_symmetry.space_group_name_H-M   'P 1'
#
loop_
_entity.id
_entity.type
_entity.pdbx_description
1 polymer ?
#
loop_
_entity_poly.entity_id
_entity_poly.type
_entity_poly.pdbx_seq_one_letter_code
_entity_poly.pdbx_strand_id
1 'polypeptide(L)'
;MQTLAATEGSFSSLTEIRQMREQLAEINTKTEEMKAKMEEMNAQTEELSQSFLNNRQRAFTTWVRDALDKGTTRRLEDIQRPTEDFIYNGDIRCDARLVTQRYEKNGTAWRRFSTLYGLTPNDFKNLDRNKCCGSLQALDRAADILFKHAWTRLPTKAMEKQREDLVAMLLEEEYEEAENMSSGLFCEEYLSEAEVSFDTAEMLDIDDGSGKKDT
;
A
#
# COMPACT_ATOMS: atom_id res chain seq x y z
N MET A 1 66.69 -46.07 3.58
CA MET A 1 65.46 -45.93 2.76
C MET A 1 64.24 -45.39 3.54
N GLN A 2 64.34 -44.94 4.80
CA GLN A 2 63.20 -44.37 5.54
C GLN A 2 63.06 -42.83 5.43
N THR A 3 64.12 -42.12 5.01
CA THR A 3 64.12 -40.65 4.92
C THR A 3 63.40 -40.09 3.69
N LEU A 4 63.33 -40.84 2.58
CA LEU A 4 62.70 -40.39 1.33
C LEU A 4 61.15 -40.43 1.38
N ALA A 5 60.57 -41.40 2.09
CA ALA A 5 59.10 -41.52 2.21
C ALA A 5 58.49 -40.43 3.12
N ALA A 6 59.23 -39.99 4.15
CA ALA A 6 58.81 -38.90 5.03
C ALA A 6 58.82 -37.54 4.32
N THR A 7 59.74 -37.33 3.36
CA THR A 7 59.83 -36.08 2.58
C THR A 7 58.71 -35.96 1.55
N GLU A 8 58.31 -37.05 0.90
CA GLU A 8 57.22 -37.07 -0.08
C GLU A 8 55.84 -36.78 0.56
N GLY A 9 55.56 -37.37 1.73
CA GLY A 9 54.33 -37.09 2.48
C GLY A 9 54.25 -35.65 3.03
N SER A 10 55.39 -35.05 3.41
CA SER A 10 55.43 -33.65 3.84
C SER A 10 55.19 -32.66 2.69
N PHE A 11 55.59 -33.02 1.46
CA PHE A 11 55.41 -32.17 0.29
C PHE A 11 53.97 -32.21 -0.24
N SER A 12 53.32 -33.37 -0.17
CA SER A 12 51.89 -33.53 -0.48
C SER A 12 51.02 -32.68 0.45
N SER A 13 51.25 -32.75 1.76
CA SER A 13 50.48 -31.98 2.75
C SER A 13 50.70 -30.46 2.63
N LEU A 14 51.91 -30.00 2.29
CA LEU A 14 52.16 -28.58 2.00
C LEU A 14 51.42 -28.08 0.75
N THR A 15 51.30 -28.94 -0.27
CA THR A 15 50.58 -28.62 -1.50
C THR A 15 49.08 -28.50 -1.24
N GLU A 16 48.51 -29.41 -0.46
CA GLU A 16 47.10 -29.37 -0.04
C GLU A 16 46.80 -28.14 0.84
N ILE A 17 47.69 -27.77 1.76
CA ILE A 17 47.55 -26.54 2.56
C ILE A 17 47.56 -25.30 1.67
N ARG A 18 48.40 -25.28 0.62
CA ARG A 18 48.42 -24.17 -0.35
C ARG A 18 47.11 -24.08 -1.12
N GLN A 19 46.59 -25.20 -1.61
CA GLN A 19 45.30 -25.26 -2.32
C GLN A 19 44.14 -24.81 -1.44
N MET A 20 44.09 -25.24 -0.18
CA MET A 20 43.06 -24.79 0.77
C MET A 20 43.14 -23.28 1.04
N ARG A 21 44.35 -22.72 1.12
CA ARG A 21 44.53 -21.26 1.28
C ARG A 21 44.07 -20.48 0.04
N GLU A 22 44.36 -20.99 -1.15
CA GLU A 22 43.89 -20.41 -2.42
C GLU A 22 42.36 -20.44 -2.49
N GLN A 23 41.73 -21.57 -2.14
CA GLN A 23 40.26 -21.70 -2.07
C GLN A 23 39.63 -20.77 -1.03
N LEU A 24 40.24 -20.64 0.16
CA LEU A 24 39.76 -19.70 1.19
C LEU A 24 39.86 -18.24 0.73
N ALA A 25 40.94 -17.87 0.02
CA ALA A 25 41.08 -16.54 -0.55
C ALA A 25 40.02 -16.27 -1.62
N GLU A 26 39.72 -17.26 -2.47
CA GLU A 26 38.66 -17.18 -3.47
C GLU A 26 37.27 -17.05 -2.82
N ILE A 27 36.97 -17.85 -1.79
CA ILE A 27 35.71 -17.77 -1.04
C ILE A 27 35.55 -16.42 -0.37
N ASN A 28 36.61 -15.90 0.27
CA ASN A 28 36.57 -14.58 0.91
C ASN A 28 36.29 -13.49 -0.13
N THR A 29 36.95 -13.55 -1.28
CA THR A 29 36.72 -12.59 -2.37
C THR A 29 35.27 -12.62 -2.85
N LYS A 30 34.73 -13.82 -3.13
CA LYS A 30 33.30 -13.99 -3.52
C LYS A 30 32.34 -13.50 -2.45
N THR A 31 32.67 -13.71 -1.17
CA THR A 31 31.85 -13.25 -0.04
C THR A 31 31.79 -11.72 0.02
N GLU A 32 32.93 -11.04 -0.14
CA GLU A 32 32.96 -9.58 -0.18
C GLU A 32 32.25 -9.02 -1.42
N GLU A 33 32.40 -9.66 -2.59
CA GLU A 33 31.63 -9.29 -3.79
C GLU A 33 30.12 -9.45 -3.60
N MET A 34 29.69 -10.53 -2.93
CA MET A 34 28.28 -10.74 -2.60
C MET A 34 27.74 -9.69 -1.64
N LYS A 35 28.54 -9.31 -0.62
CA LYS A 35 28.15 -8.22 0.31
C LYS A 35 27.98 -6.90 -0.44
N ALA A 36 28.94 -6.54 -1.28
CA ALA A 36 28.86 -5.31 -2.07
C ALA A 36 27.62 -5.28 -2.97
N LYS A 37 27.32 -6.39 -3.67
CA LYS A 37 26.09 -6.52 -4.48
C LYS A 37 24.82 -6.44 -3.66
N MET A 38 24.82 -6.99 -2.44
CA MET A 38 23.66 -6.92 -1.54
C MET A 38 23.42 -5.49 -1.06
N GLU A 39 24.49 -4.76 -0.72
CA GLU A 39 24.41 -3.34 -0.35
C GLU A 39 23.92 -2.47 -1.50
N GLU A 40 24.42 -2.69 -2.73
CA GLU A 40 23.95 -2.01 -3.93
C GLU A 40 22.46 -2.27 -4.19
N MET A 41 22.03 -3.53 -4.12
CA MET A 41 20.63 -3.91 -4.31
C MET A 41 19.72 -3.30 -3.24
N ASN A 42 20.17 -3.25 -1.99
CA ASN A 42 19.44 -2.59 -0.90
C ASN A 42 19.28 -1.09 -1.17
N ALA A 43 20.34 -0.42 -1.64
CA ALA A 43 20.28 1.01 -1.98
C ALA A 43 19.30 1.27 -3.13
N GLN A 44 19.35 0.47 -4.20
CA GLN A 44 18.41 0.58 -5.33
C GLN A 44 16.96 0.31 -4.90
N THR A 45 16.75 -0.65 -4.01
CA THR A 45 15.41 -0.97 -3.48
C THR A 45 14.85 0.17 -2.63
N GLU A 46 15.69 0.81 -1.81
CA GLU A 46 15.27 1.96 -1.01
C GLU A 46 14.96 3.17 -1.91
N GLU A 47 15.78 3.44 -2.93
CA GLU A 47 15.52 4.51 -3.90
C GLU A 47 14.19 4.30 -4.63
N LEU A 48 13.94 3.08 -5.12
CA LEU A 48 12.69 2.72 -5.78
C LEU A 48 11.49 2.86 -4.83
N SER A 49 11.64 2.42 -3.57
CA SER A 49 10.62 2.57 -2.53
C SER A 49 10.30 4.05 -2.27
N GLN A 50 11.30 4.92 -2.18
CA GLN A 50 11.09 6.35 -1.98
C GLN A 50 10.43 7.03 -3.19
N SER A 51 10.85 6.68 -4.40
CA SER A 51 10.23 7.15 -5.64
C SER A 51 8.75 6.75 -5.71
N PHE A 52 8.44 5.49 -5.41
CA PHE A 52 7.07 4.99 -5.34
C PHE A 52 6.24 5.72 -4.28
N LEU A 53 6.78 5.96 -3.09
CA LEU A 53 6.09 6.72 -2.04
C LEU A 53 5.87 8.19 -2.43
N ASN A 54 6.79 8.83 -3.15
CA ASN A 54 6.60 10.20 -3.67
C ASN A 54 5.41 10.26 -4.63
N ASN A 55 5.39 9.33 -5.56
CA ASN A 55 4.30 9.12 -6.51
C ASN A 55 2.97 8.90 -5.76
N ARG A 56 2.96 8.01 -4.76
CA ARG A 56 1.78 7.71 -3.95
C ARG A 56 1.30 8.92 -3.15
N GLN A 57 2.22 9.67 -2.55
CA GLN A 57 1.91 10.88 -1.80
C GLN A 57 1.17 11.91 -2.64
N ARG A 58 1.59 12.08 -3.89
CA ARG A 58 0.95 12.98 -4.83
C ARG A 58 -0.50 12.58 -5.10
N ALA A 59 -0.74 11.32 -5.45
CA ALA A 59 -2.10 10.82 -5.70
C ALA A 59 -3.01 10.97 -4.47
N PHE A 60 -2.53 10.55 -3.30
CA PHE A 60 -3.27 10.71 -2.05
C PHE A 60 -3.63 12.18 -1.78
N THR A 61 -2.68 13.09 -1.99
CA THR A 61 -2.90 14.54 -1.78
C THR A 61 -3.90 15.11 -2.79
N THR A 62 -3.81 14.70 -4.06
CA THR A 62 -4.76 15.09 -5.12
C THR A 62 -6.17 14.66 -4.75
N TRP A 63 -6.37 13.40 -4.35
CA TRP A 63 -7.69 12.94 -3.91
C TRP A 63 -8.19 13.71 -2.69
N VAL A 64 -7.34 13.97 -1.69
CA VAL A 64 -7.74 14.78 -0.52
C VAL A 64 -8.21 16.17 -0.94
N ARG A 65 -7.62 16.77 -1.98
CA ARG A 65 -8.07 18.06 -2.53
C ARG A 65 -9.43 17.89 -3.20
N ASP A 66 -9.56 16.95 -4.12
CA ASP A 66 -10.74 16.77 -4.97
C ASP A 66 -11.96 16.37 -4.13
N ALA A 67 -11.78 15.47 -3.18
CA ALA A 67 -12.84 15.01 -2.29
C ALA A 67 -13.33 16.05 -1.28
N LEU A 68 -12.64 17.18 -1.14
CA LEU A 68 -12.97 18.23 -0.17
C LEU A 68 -13.12 19.62 -0.79
N ASP A 69 -12.89 19.76 -2.08
CA ASP A 69 -12.83 21.04 -2.81
C ASP A 69 -11.94 22.10 -2.14
N LYS A 70 -10.76 21.68 -1.62
CA LYS A 70 -9.81 22.56 -0.89
C LYS A 70 -8.58 22.93 -1.72
N GLY A 71 -8.80 23.47 -2.91
CA GLY A 71 -7.73 23.97 -3.77
C GLY A 71 -6.98 25.17 -3.16
N THR A 72 -5.65 25.06 -3.02
CA THR A 72 -4.77 26.23 -2.80
C THR A 72 -3.71 26.26 -3.89
N THR A 73 -3.39 27.45 -4.40
CA THR A 73 -2.52 27.67 -5.57
C THR A 73 -1.13 27.06 -5.40
N ARG A 74 -0.55 27.15 -4.19
CA ARG A 74 0.76 26.57 -3.86
C ARG A 74 0.79 25.04 -3.92
N ARG A 75 -0.33 24.37 -3.61
CA ARG A 75 -0.44 22.90 -3.70
C ARG A 75 -0.68 22.39 -5.12
N LEU A 76 -1.28 23.21 -5.98
CA LEU A 76 -1.45 22.89 -7.41
C LEU A 76 -0.09 22.82 -8.13
N GLU A 77 0.84 23.69 -7.76
CA GLU A 77 2.21 23.72 -8.32
C GLU A 77 3.02 22.46 -7.94
N ASP A 78 2.88 21.96 -6.70
CA ASP A 78 3.52 20.71 -6.25
C ASP A 78 2.98 19.47 -6.99
N ILE A 79 1.74 19.54 -7.50
CA ILE A 79 1.03 18.42 -8.15
C ILE A 79 1.16 18.47 -9.69
N GLN A 80 1.45 19.61 -10.31
CA GLN A 80 1.41 19.79 -11.77
C GLN A 80 2.63 19.23 -12.56
N ARG A 81 3.63 18.62 -11.93
CA ARG A 81 4.70 17.94 -12.69
C ARG A 81 4.18 16.64 -13.32
N PRO A 82 4.27 16.44 -14.64
CA PRO A 82 3.44 15.44 -15.34
C PRO A 82 3.99 14.02 -15.26
N THR A 83 3.06 13.05 -15.19
CA THR A 83 3.12 11.81 -15.99
C THR A 83 1.68 11.32 -16.19
N GLU A 84 1.36 10.98 -17.44
CA GLU A 84 0.00 10.92 -18.00
C GLU A 84 -0.88 9.77 -17.52
N ASP A 85 -0.38 8.80 -16.76
CA ASP A 85 -1.21 7.69 -16.26
C ASP A 85 -0.85 7.40 -14.80
N PHE A 86 -1.40 8.18 -13.86
CA PHE A 86 -1.32 7.79 -12.45
C PHE A 86 -2.47 6.86 -12.12
N ILE A 87 -2.28 5.57 -12.37
CA ILE A 87 -3.20 4.53 -11.92
C ILE A 87 -3.11 4.46 -10.39
N TYR A 88 -4.17 4.91 -9.73
CA TYR A 88 -4.39 4.58 -8.33
C TYR A 88 -4.63 3.07 -8.23
N ASN A 89 -3.72 2.34 -7.58
CA ASN A 89 -3.91 0.91 -7.31
C ASN A 89 -4.50 0.63 -5.92
N GLY A 90 -4.79 1.66 -5.12
CA GLY A 90 -5.53 1.52 -3.86
C GLY A 90 -5.01 0.53 -2.84
N ASP A 91 -3.69 0.32 -2.75
CA ASP A 91 -3.12 -0.66 -1.82
C ASP A 91 -2.99 -0.07 -0.40
N ILE A 92 -3.79 -0.62 0.53
CA ILE A 92 -3.82 -0.23 1.95
C ILE A 92 -2.45 -0.31 2.63
N ARG A 93 -1.59 -1.25 2.22
CA ARG A 93 -0.26 -1.45 2.83
C ARG A 93 0.66 -0.29 2.45
N CYS A 94 0.61 0.10 1.18
CA CYS A 94 1.34 1.24 0.66
C CYS A 94 0.88 2.54 1.34
N ASP A 95 -0.42 2.69 1.52
CA ASP A 95 -1.00 3.88 2.15
C ASP A 95 -0.70 3.95 3.64
N ALA A 96 -0.80 2.83 4.35
CA ALA A 96 -0.43 2.77 5.75
C ALA A 96 1.05 3.15 5.92
N ARG A 97 1.94 2.62 5.08
CA ARG A 97 3.37 3.00 5.08
C ARG A 97 3.56 4.48 4.81
N LEU A 98 2.93 5.02 3.77
CA LEU A 98 3.01 6.44 3.42
C LEU A 98 2.55 7.33 4.59
N VAL A 99 1.37 7.05 5.14
CA VAL A 99 0.73 7.85 6.19
C VAL A 99 1.52 7.78 7.50
N THR A 100 2.07 6.61 7.85
CA THR A 100 2.87 6.45 9.06
C THR A 100 4.27 7.05 8.96
N GLN A 101 4.90 7.05 7.77
CA GLN A 101 6.26 7.56 7.60
C GLN A 101 6.32 9.07 7.36
N ARG A 102 5.36 9.64 6.64
CA ARG A 102 5.48 11.01 6.11
C ARG A 102 4.52 12.02 6.73
N TYR A 103 3.55 11.58 7.52
CA TYR A 103 2.51 12.45 8.07
C TYR A 103 2.41 12.35 9.58
N GLU A 104 2.05 13.47 10.20
CA GLU A 104 1.84 13.56 11.64
C GLU A 104 0.68 12.67 12.09
N LYS A 105 0.92 11.94 13.19
CA LYS A 105 -0.07 11.06 13.82
C LYS A 105 -1.34 11.84 14.16
N ASN A 106 -2.51 11.26 13.85
CA ASN A 106 -3.85 11.86 14.06
C ASN A 106 -4.12 13.15 13.23
N GLY A 107 -3.21 13.52 12.32
CA GLY A 107 -3.40 14.62 11.38
C GLY A 107 -4.46 14.33 10.32
N THR A 108 -4.60 15.23 9.35
CA THR A 108 -5.59 15.08 8.27
C THR A 108 -5.35 13.81 7.46
N ALA A 109 -4.11 13.48 7.08
CA ALA A 109 -3.81 12.28 6.31
C ALA A 109 -4.18 10.99 7.05
N TRP A 110 -3.98 10.94 8.37
CA TRP A 110 -4.39 9.82 9.21
C TRP A 110 -5.90 9.61 9.21
N ARG A 111 -6.68 10.68 9.37
CA ARG A 111 -8.15 10.62 9.27
C ARG A 111 -8.63 10.20 7.88
N ARG A 112 -7.89 10.59 6.84
CA ARG A 112 -8.20 10.29 5.44
C ARG A 112 -7.94 8.83 5.08
N PHE A 113 -6.87 8.24 5.62
CA PHE A 113 -6.69 6.79 5.58
C PHE A 113 -7.93 6.06 6.13
N SER A 114 -8.46 6.50 7.27
CA SER A 114 -9.68 5.93 7.83
C SER A 114 -10.94 6.18 7.00
N THR A 115 -11.01 7.30 6.28
CA THR A 115 -12.09 7.53 5.31
C THR A 115 -12.05 6.50 4.17
N LEU A 116 -10.87 6.19 3.65
CA LEU A 116 -10.70 5.25 2.53
C LEU A 116 -10.99 3.81 2.98
N TYR A 117 -10.31 3.35 4.02
CA TYR A 117 -10.25 1.93 4.38
C TYR A 117 -11.16 1.54 5.54
N GLY A 118 -11.77 2.50 6.24
CA GLY A 118 -12.51 2.25 7.49
C GLY A 118 -11.62 1.90 8.69
N LEU A 119 -10.33 1.66 8.49
CA LEU A 119 -9.33 1.36 9.52
C LEU A 119 -8.48 2.58 9.86
N THR A 120 -7.90 2.65 11.06
CA THR A 120 -6.75 3.55 11.29
C THR A 120 -5.45 2.87 10.83
N PRO A 121 -4.38 3.63 10.54
CA PRO A 121 -3.08 3.03 10.24
C PRO A 121 -2.52 2.15 11.38
N ASN A 122 -2.92 2.41 12.64
CA ASN A 122 -2.53 1.56 13.76
C ASN A 122 -3.31 0.25 13.77
N ASP A 123 -4.61 0.30 13.50
CA ASP A 123 -5.44 -0.90 13.43
C ASP A 123 -4.89 -1.85 12.36
N PHE A 124 -4.65 -1.30 11.15
CA PHE A 124 -4.04 -2.05 10.07
C PHE A 124 -2.68 -2.67 10.47
N LYS A 125 -1.85 -1.95 11.21
CA LYS A 125 -0.53 -2.45 11.67
C LYS A 125 -0.67 -3.66 12.59
N ASN A 126 -1.77 -3.76 13.33
CA ASN A 126 -2.01 -4.83 14.31
C ASN A 126 -2.65 -6.08 13.69
N LEU A 127 -3.14 -6.02 12.45
CA LEU A 127 -3.78 -7.17 11.79
C LEU A 127 -2.76 -8.26 11.41
N ASP A 128 -3.18 -9.52 11.53
CA ASP A 128 -2.47 -10.66 10.93
C ASP A 128 -2.74 -10.73 9.43
N ARG A 129 -1.90 -10.02 8.67
CA ARG A 129 -2.00 -9.88 7.20
C ARG A 129 -1.96 -11.21 6.45
N ASN A 130 -1.50 -12.30 7.05
CA ASN A 130 -1.50 -13.62 6.41
C ASN A 130 -2.87 -14.30 6.47
N LYS A 131 -3.74 -13.85 7.39
CA LYS A 131 -5.08 -14.41 7.59
C LYS A 131 -6.20 -13.61 6.96
N CYS A 132 -5.95 -12.36 6.56
CA CYS A 132 -6.97 -11.44 6.07
C CYS A 132 -6.67 -10.85 4.67
N CYS A 133 -6.03 -11.61 3.78
CA CYS A 133 -5.61 -11.10 2.49
C CYS A 133 -6.78 -10.73 1.55
N GLY A 134 -7.86 -11.51 1.51
CA GLY A 134 -9.06 -11.23 0.74
C GLY A 134 -9.83 -10.05 1.32
N SER A 135 -9.93 -9.95 2.65
CA SER A 135 -10.54 -8.80 3.32
C SER A 135 -9.80 -7.50 3.02
N LEU A 136 -8.46 -7.50 3.05
CA LEU A 136 -7.66 -6.33 2.68
C LEU A 136 -7.89 -5.94 1.20
N GLN A 137 -7.98 -6.91 0.30
CA GLN A 137 -8.32 -6.65 -1.11
C GLN A 137 -9.72 -6.04 -1.27
N ALA A 138 -10.71 -6.46 -0.47
CA ALA A 138 -12.03 -5.85 -0.49
C ALA A 138 -11.99 -4.39 -0.01
N LEU A 139 -11.18 -4.08 1.02
CA LEU A 139 -10.96 -2.68 1.46
C LEU A 139 -10.24 -1.84 0.41
N ASP A 140 -9.27 -2.42 -0.31
CA ASP A 140 -8.58 -1.77 -1.43
C ASP A 140 -9.58 -1.39 -2.55
N ARG A 141 -10.52 -2.29 -2.88
CA ARG A 141 -11.61 -2.01 -3.85
C ARG A 141 -12.56 -0.91 -3.36
N ALA A 142 -12.94 -0.94 -2.08
CA ALA A 142 -13.75 0.13 -1.49
C ALA A 142 -13.04 1.49 -1.58
N ALA A 143 -11.74 1.51 -1.28
CA ALA A 143 -10.92 2.71 -1.40
C ALA A 143 -10.78 3.16 -2.87
N ASP A 144 -10.67 2.24 -3.83
CA ASP A 144 -10.64 2.56 -5.27
C ASP A 144 -11.92 3.25 -5.75
N ILE A 145 -13.09 2.78 -5.31
CA ILE A 145 -14.38 3.45 -5.59
C ILE A 145 -14.34 4.90 -5.09
N LEU A 146 -13.94 5.10 -3.83
CA LEU A 146 -13.83 6.45 -3.25
C LEU A 146 -12.80 7.30 -3.98
N PHE A 147 -11.71 6.68 -4.43
CA PHE A 147 -10.63 7.40 -5.08
C PHE A 147 -10.99 7.85 -6.50
N LYS A 148 -11.53 6.94 -7.31
CA LYS A 148 -11.94 7.18 -8.71
C LYS A 148 -12.91 8.36 -8.83
N HIS A 149 -13.87 8.45 -7.92
CA HIS A 149 -14.89 9.50 -7.94
C HIS A 149 -14.59 10.67 -7.01
N ALA A 150 -13.42 10.67 -6.36
CA ALA A 150 -13.07 11.63 -5.31
C ALA A 150 -14.17 11.77 -4.24
N TRP A 151 -14.80 10.67 -3.84
CA TRP A 151 -15.85 10.68 -2.82
C TRP A 151 -15.29 10.50 -1.41
N THR A 152 -16.03 11.03 -0.42
CA THR A 152 -15.71 10.84 1.00
C THR A 152 -16.54 9.73 1.65
N ARG A 153 -17.48 9.15 0.91
CA ARG A 153 -18.44 8.13 1.36
C ARG A 153 -18.74 7.16 0.23
N LEU A 154 -19.05 5.92 0.58
CA LEU A 154 -19.40 4.92 -0.42
C LEU A 154 -20.78 5.24 -0.99
N PRO A 155 -21.09 4.81 -2.23
CA PRO A 155 -22.27 5.29 -2.97
C PRO A 155 -23.59 4.96 -2.30
N THR A 156 -23.65 3.82 -1.58
CA THR A 156 -24.87 3.36 -0.93
C THR A 156 -24.61 3.05 0.54
N LYS A 157 -25.65 3.23 1.37
CA LYS A 157 -25.61 2.84 2.80
C LYS A 157 -25.33 1.35 2.99
N ALA A 158 -25.75 0.51 2.05
CA ALA A 158 -25.47 -0.92 2.10
C ALA A 158 -23.97 -1.19 1.95
N MET A 159 -23.29 -0.50 1.01
CA MET A 159 -21.85 -0.59 0.82
C MET A 159 -21.07 -0.03 2.01
N GLU A 160 -21.51 1.10 2.58
CA GLU A 160 -20.94 1.65 3.82
C GLU A 160 -21.00 0.62 4.94
N LYS A 161 -22.19 0.03 5.16
CA LYS A 161 -22.40 -0.99 6.18
C LYS A 161 -21.55 -2.24 5.94
N GLN A 162 -21.47 -2.73 4.70
CA GLN A 162 -20.63 -3.89 4.36
C GLN A 162 -19.15 -3.64 4.69
N ARG A 163 -18.65 -2.43 4.41
CA ARG A 163 -17.28 -2.07 4.79
C ARG A 163 -17.13 -2.00 6.32
N GLU A 164 -18.08 -1.39 7.03
CA GLU A 164 -18.07 -1.28 8.49
C GLU A 164 -18.09 -2.66 9.16
N ASP A 165 -18.98 -3.55 8.71
CA ASP A 165 -19.10 -4.93 9.20
C ASP A 165 -17.80 -5.72 8.96
N LEU A 166 -17.21 -5.60 7.76
CA LEU A 166 -15.92 -6.23 7.45
C LEU A 166 -14.80 -5.70 8.35
N VAL A 167 -14.75 -4.38 8.57
CA VAL A 167 -13.76 -3.76 9.45
C VAL A 167 -13.95 -4.23 10.90
N ALA A 168 -15.18 -4.35 11.38
CA ALA A 168 -15.46 -4.85 12.72
C ALA A 168 -14.93 -6.27 12.91
N MET A 169 -15.22 -7.20 11.99
CA MET A 169 -14.69 -8.57 12.04
C MET A 169 -13.15 -8.60 12.07
N LEU A 170 -12.49 -7.75 11.26
CA LEU A 170 -11.03 -7.66 11.27
C LEU A 170 -10.46 -7.17 12.62
N LEU A 171 -11.13 -6.21 13.26
CA LEU A 171 -10.73 -5.68 14.57
C LEU A 171 -11.00 -6.67 15.72
N GLU A 172 -12.00 -7.53 15.56
CA GLU A 172 -12.34 -8.61 16.51
C GLU A 172 -11.55 -9.91 16.26
N GLU A 173 -10.63 -9.90 15.29
CA GLU A 173 -9.80 -11.04 14.88
C GLU A 173 -10.60 -12.24 14.32
N GLU A 174 -11.84 -12.00 13.88
CA GLU A 174 -12.73 -12.95 13.20
C GLU A 174 -12.33 -13.12 11.72
N TYR A 175 -11.09 -13.56 11.49
CA TYR A 175 -10.50 -13.56 10.15
C TYR A 175 -11.17 -14.53 9.17
N GLU A 176 -11.67 -15.67 9.64
CA GLU A 176 -12.34 -16.64 8.77
C GLU A 176 -13.66 -16.08 8.23
N GLU A 177 -14.46 -15.48 9.11
CA GLU A 177 -15.71 -14.80 8.78
C GLU A 177 -15.47 -13.59 7.86
N ALA A 178 -14.45 -12.78 8.16
CA ALA A 178 -14.07 -11.64 7.34
C ALA A 178 -13.64 -12.05 5.93
N GLU A 179 -12.87 -13.13 5.80
CA GLU A 179 -12.45 -13.66 4.49
C GLU A 179 -13.64 -14.20 3.71
N ASN A 180 -14.51 -14.98 4.34
CA ASN A 180 -15.72 -15.51 3.71
C ASN A 180 -16.62 -14.38 3.17
N MET A 181 -16.80 -13.30 3.95
CA MET A 181 -17.56 -12.13 3.53
C MET A 181 -16.92 -11.38 2.35
N SER A 182 -15.58 -11.34 2.28
CA SER A 182 -14.84 -10.50 1.34
C SER A 182 -14.90 -10.94 -0.14
N SER A 183 -15.20 -12.21 -0.40
CA SER A 183 -15.03 -12.84 -1.72
C SER A 183 -15.77 -12.16 -2.89
N GLY A 184 -16.90 -11.50 -2.64
CA GLY A 184 -17.70 -10.79 -3.65
C GLY A 184 -17.87 -9.29 -3.42
N LEU A 185 -17.27 -8.72 -2.37
CA LEU A 185 -17.49 -7.31 -2.03
C LEU A 185 -16.77 -6.39 -3.02
N PHE A 186 -17.50 -5.34 -3.43
CA PHE A 186 -16.99 -4.20 -4.21
C PHE A 186 -16.37 -4.57 -5.57
N CYS A 187 -16.81 -5.67 -6.20
CA CYS A 187 -16.46 -6.01 -7.57
C CYS A 187 -17.24 -5.14 -8.59
N GLU A 188 -16.63 -4.84 -9.75
CA GLU A 188 -17.18 -3.92 -10.77
C GLU A 188 -18.59 -4.29 -11.26
N GLU A 189 -18.97 -5.56 -11.24
CA GLU A 189 -20.33 -6.01 -11.61
C GLU A 189 -21.44 -5.41 -10.72
N TYR A 190 -21.13 -5.00 -9.49
CA TYR A 190 -22.09 -4.39 -8.55
C TYR A 190 -22.17 -2.86 -8.63
N LEU A 191 -21.27 -2.21 -9.37
CA LEU A 191 -21.19 -0.75 -9.43
C LEU A 191 -22.14 -0.14 -10.47
N SER A 192 -22.44 -0.89 -11.54
CA SER A 192 -23.32 -0.43 -12.63
C SER A 192 -24.75 -0.12 -12.20
N GLU A 193 -25.25 -0.77 -11.13
CA GLU A 193 -26.58 -0.48 -10.54
C GLU A 193 -26.53 0.65 -9.50
N ALA A 194 -25.39 0.85 -8.84
CA ALA A 194 -25.23 1.81 -7.75
C ALA A 194 -24.94 3.23 -8.26
N GLU A 195 -24.15 3.38 -9.34
CA GLU A 195 -23.82 4.67 -9.96
C GLU A 195 -25.07 5.41 -10.45
N VAL A 196 -26.05 4.68 -11.01
CA VAL A 196 -27.34 5.23 -11.46
C VAL A 196 -28.15 5.81 -10.28
N SER A 197 -27.99 5.26 -9.07
CA SER A 197 -28.73 5.68 -7.87
C SER A 197 -28.12 6.89 -7.15
N PHE A 198 -26.79 7.09 -7.24
CA PHE A 198 -26.09 8.19 -6.58
C PHE A 198 -26.32 9.52 -7.33
N ASP A 199 -26.21 9.51 -8.67
CA ASP A 199 -26.50 10.67 -9.51
C ASP A 199 -27.97 11.11 -9.44
N THR A 200 -28.89 10.17 -9.21
CA THR A 200 -30.32 10.50 -9.04
C THR A 200 -30.66 10.99 -7.64
N ALA A 201 -29.95 10.55 -6.60
CA ALA A 201 -30.14 11.04 -5.24
C ALA A 201 -29.63 12.48 -5.07
N GLU A 202 -28.52 12.85 -5.70
CA GLU A 202 -27.98 14.22 -5.63
C GLU A 202 -28.82 15.22 -6.46
N MET A 203 -29.54 14.76 -7.49
CA MET A 203 -30.49 15.60 -8.25
C MET A 203 -31.84 15.83 -7.54
N LEU A 204 -32.24 14.98 -6.57
CA LEU A 204 -33.53 15.09 -5.90
C LEU A 204 -33.51 16.02 -4.66
N ASP A 205 -32.35 16.56 -4.29
CA ASP A 205 -32.21 17.53 -3.19
C ASP A 205 -32.28 19.01 -3.64
N ILE A 206 -32.67 19.28 -4.89
CA ILE A 206 -33.06 20.63 -5.32
C ILE A 206 -34.52 20.86 -4.92
N ASP A 207 -34.72 21.26 -3.66
CA ASP A 207 -36.01 21.73 -3.16
C ASP A 207 -36.41 23.02 -3.88
N ASP A 208 -37.51 22.92 -4.62
CA ASP A 208 -38.19 23.97 -5.38
C ASP A 208 -38.98 24.85 -4.39
N GLY A 209 -38.24 25.57 -3.55
CA GLY A 209 -38.75 26.27 -2.37
C GLY A 209 -38.79 27.80 -2.47
N SER A 210 -39.39 28.37 -3.52
CA SER A 210 -39.84 29.78 -3.43
C SER A 210 -41.16 30.04 -4.18
N GLY A 211 -42.21 29.38 -3.68
CA GLY A 211 -43.58 29.82 -3.90
C GLY A 211 -43.80 31.22 -3.33
N LYS A 212 -44.07 32.18 -4.23
CA LYS A 212 -44.70 33.47 -3.92
C LYS A 212 -45.90 33.27 -2.99
N LYS A 213 -46.03 34.14 -1.98
CA LYS A 213 -47.34 34.62 -1.55
C LYS A 213 -47.33 36.12 -1.37
N ASP A 214 -48.14 36.76 -2.19
CA ASP A 214 -48.60 38.13 -2.07
C ASP A 214 -49.27 38.35 -0.71
N THR A 215 -48.96 39.48 -0.08
CA THR A 215 -49.96 40.36 0.57
C THR A 215 -49.40 41.76 0.72
#